data_AF-A0AAU8PEF4-F1
#
_entry.id   AF-A0AAU8PEF4-F1
#
_cell.length_a   1.000
_cell.length_b   1.000
_cell.length_c   1.000
_cell.angle_alpha   90.00
_cell.angle_beta   90.00
_cell.angle_gamma   90.00
#
_symmetry.space_group_name_H-M   'P 1'
#
loop_
_entity.id
_entity.type
_entity.pdbx_description
1 polymer ?
#
loop_
_entity_poly.entity_id
_entity_poly.type
_entity_poly.pdbx_seq_one_letter_code
_entity_poly.pdbx_strand_id
1 'polypeptide(L)'
;MTQDITIEEAAKTLRNTGLKVSRISGTGQLRTEFPRGYYVSIGEHVARELAAHIKRNPQIDPDRISEYFRARIFYGPAVANSLLQSGSTKVCQPA
;
A
#
# COMPACT_ATOMS: atom_id res chain seq x y z
N MET A 1 2.28 -7.73 18.04
CA MET A 1 3.49 -6.88 18.05
C MET A 1 3.56 -6.16 16.72
N THR A 2 2.99 -4.96 16.65
CA THR A 2 3.10 -4.10 15.45
C THR A 2 4.51 -3.54 15.47
N GLN A 3 5.37 -4.00 14.56
CA GLN A 3 6.70 -3.44 14.41
C GLN A 3 6.53 -1.94 14.20
N ASP A 4 7.22 -1.11 14.99
CA ASP A 4 7.23 0.34 14.81
C ASP A 4 8.00 0.63 13.51
N ILE A 5 7.30 0.55 12.39
CA ILE A 5 7.85 0.89 11.08
C ILE A 5 7.85 2.41 11.01
N THR A 6 9.03 3.02 10.88
CA THR A 6 9.12 4.47 10.67
C THR A 6 8.59 4.85 9.28
N ILE A 7 8.18 6.10 9.10
CA ILE A 7 7.73 6.60 7.79
C ILE A 7 8.81 6.46 6.71
N GLU A 8 10.09 6.52 7.10
CA GLU A 8 11.23 6.36 6.19
C GLU A 8 11.40 4.91 5.74
N GLU A 9 11.23 3.96 6.65
CA GLU A 9 11.21 2.53 6.34
C GLU A 9 10.01 2.16 5.47
N ALA A 10 8.85 2.80 5.71
CA ALA A 10 7.68 2.65 4.84
C ALA A 10 7.96 3.19 3.43
N ALA A 11 8.55 4.38 3.31
CA ALA A 11 8.93 4.96 2.02
C ALA A 11 9.97 4.10 1.29
N LYS A 12 10.94 3.51 2.00
CA LYS A 12 11.91 2.56 1.44
C LYS A 12 11.23 1.30 0.91
N THR A 13 10.31 0.74 1.70
CA THR A 13 9.55 -0.46 1.31
C THR A 13 8.74 -0.22 0.04
N LEU A 14 8.06 0.92 -0.06
CA LEU A 14 7.31 1.31 -1.26
C LEU A 14 8.20 1.59 -2.47
N ARG A 15 9.41 2.14 -2.27
CA ARG A 15 10.38 2.30 -3.36
C ARG A 15 10.88 0.97 -3.89
N ASN A 16 11.07 -0.02 -3.01
CA ASN A 16 11.48 -1.36 -3.40
C ASN A 16 10.44 -2.09 -4.25
N THR A 17 9.15 -1.73 -4.17
CA THR A 17 8.13 -2.26 -5.07
C THR A 17 8.11 -1.58 -6.44
N GLY A 18 9.01 -0.61 -6.68
CA GLY A 18 9.10 0.11 -7.97
C GLY A 18 8.25 1.38 -8.03
N LEU A 19 7.65 1.82 -6.92
CA LEU A 19 6.97 3.11 -6.85
C LEU A 19 7.97 4.24 -6.61
N LYS A 20 7.78 5.41 -7.23
CA LYS A 20 8.57 6.59 -6.86
C LYS A 20 7.90 7.26 -5.67
N VAL A 21 8.63 7.38 -4.57
CA VAL A 21 8.11 7.95 -3.33
C VAL A 21 8.99 9.09 -2.87
N SER A 22 8.36 10.22 -2.56
CA SER A 22 9.00 11.42 -2.03
C SER A 22 8.26 11.88 -0.78
N ARG A 23 9.00 12.31 0.25
CA ARG A 23 8.39 12.87 1.46
C ARG A 23 7.89 14.28 1.17
N ILE A 24 6.70 14.62 1.66
CA ILE A 24 6.17 15.99 1.62
C ILE A 24 6.63 16.67 2.92
N SER A 25 7.58 17.60 2.79
CA SER A 25 8.13 18.35 3.93
C SER A 25 7.04 19.06 4.73
N GLY A 26 7.12 18.98 6.06
CA GLY A 26 6.20 19.66 6.98
C GLY A 26 4.82 19.02 7.17
N THR A 27 4.51 17.90 6.50
CA THR A 27 3.14 17.33 6.52
C THR A 27 3.04 15.91 7.08
N GLY A 28 4.17 15.23 7.30
CA GLY A 28 4.18 13.81 7.72
C GLY A 28 3.60 12.86 6.65
N GLN A 29 3.52 13.29 5.39
CA GLN A 29 2.95 12.52 4.29
C GLN A 29 4.03 12.09 3.28
N LEU A 30 3.73 11.02 2.56
CA LEU A 30 4.50 10.54 1.42
C LEU A 30 3.72 10.79 0.14
N ARG A 31 4.33 11.44 -0.84
CA ARG A 31 3.84 11.51 -2.20
C ARG A 31 4.35 10.31 -2.97
N THR A 32 3.44 9.50 -3.48
CA THR A 32 3.74 8.31 -4.28
C THR A 32 3.27 8.50 -5.71
N GLU A 33 4.17 8.36 -6.67
CA GLU A 33 3.89 8.33 -8.10
C GLU A 33 3.72 6.88 -8.55
N PHE A 34 2.60 6.61 -9.21
CA PHE A 34 2.30 5.31 -9.79
C PHE A 34 2.73 5.26 -11.27
N PRO A 35 3.01 4.06 -11.81
CA PRO A 35 3.43 3.88 -13.21
C PRO A 35 2.45 4.46 -14.23
N ARG A 36 1.16 4.56 -13.87
CA ARG A 36 0.10 5.15 -14.70
C ARG A 36 0.12 6.69 -14.74
N GLY A 37 1.10 7.35 -14.12
CA GLY A 37 1.31 8.79 -14.20
C GLY A 37 0.50 9.65 -13.22
N TYR A 38 -0.12 9.03 -12.21
CA TYR A 38 -0.86 9.76 -11.17
C TYR A 38 -0.16 9.69 -9.81
N TYR A 39 -0.50 10.63 -8.94
CA TYR A 39 0.10 10.77 -7.61
C TYR A 39 -0.94 10.53 -6.51
N VAL A 40 -0.51 9.90 -5.42
CA VAL A 40 -1.30 9.77 -4.19
C VAL A 40 -0.49 10.31 -3.01
N SER A 41 -1.12 11.15 -2.20
CA SER A 41 -0.59 11.55 -0.90
C SER A 41 -1.02 10.53 0.14
N ILE A 42 -0.05 9.87 0.76
CA ILE A 42 -0.24 8.81 1.74
C ILE A 42 0.14 9.36 3.11
N GLY A 43 -0.80 9.36 4.05
CA GLY A 43 -0.53 9.69 5.43
C GLY A 43 0.39 8.66 6.10
N GLU A 44 1.15 9.09 7.10
CA GLU A 44 2.10 8.25 7.84
C GLU A 44 1.49 6.91 8.27
N HIS A 45 0.30 6.92 8.88
CA HIS A 45 -0.36 5.71 9.35
C HIS A 45 -0.60 4.69 8.22
N VAL A 46 -1.15 5.15 7.09
CA VAL A 46 -1.43 4.30 5.92
C VAL A 46 -0.14 3.80 5.29
N ALA A 47 0.91 4.62 5.24
CA ALA A 47 2.21 4.20 4.74
C ALA A 47 2.80 3.06 5.59
N ARG A 48 2.69 3.15 6.91
CA ARG A 48 3.15 2.10 7.84
C ARG A 48 2.35 0.82 7.69
N GLU A 49 1.01 0.91 7.61
CA GLU A 49 0.15 -0.26 7.38
C GLU A 49 0.49 -0.96 6.06
N LEU A 50 0.64 -0.18 4.98
CA LEU A 50 0.95 -0.70 3.66
C LEU A 50 2.34 -1.35 3.62
N ALA A 51 3.34 -0.73 4.24
CA ALA A 51 4.68 -1.31 4.36
C ALA A 51 4.70 -2.62 5.16
N ALA A 52 3.91 -2.71 6.24
CA ALA A 52 3.75 -3.95 7.00
C ALA A 52 3.14 -5.06 6.14
N HIS A 53 2.16 -4.73 5.29
CA HIS A 53 1.56 -5.68 4.36
C HIS A 53 2.55 -6.16 3.29
N ILE A 54 3.30 -5.25 2.67
CA ILE A 54 4.33 -5.60 1.67
C ILE A 54 5.42 -6.48 2.28
N LYS A 55 5.86 -6.18 3.51
CA LYS A 55 6.85 -7.02 4.22
C LYS A 55 6.33 -8.45 4.47
N ARG A 56 5.02 -8.62 4.70
CA ARG A 56 4.40 -9.94 4.86
C ARG A 56 4.15 -10.65 3.53
N ASN A 57 3.85 -9.89 2.48
CA ASN A 57 3.55 -10.37 1.14
C ASN A 57 4.45 -9.66 0.11
N PRO A 58 5.67 -10.15 -0.12
CA PRO A 58 6.63 -9.51 -1.04
C PRO A 58 6.21 -9.57 -2.51
N GLN A 59 5.13 -10.29 -2.84
CA GLN A 59 4.50 -10.36 -4.18
C GLN A 59 3.55 -9.17 -4.47
N ILE A 60 3.56 -8.11 -3.64
CA ILE A 60 2.72 -6.94 -3.86
C ILE A 60 3.42 -6.00 -4.86
N ASP A 61 2.95 -6.04 -6.09
CA ASP A 61 3.37 -5.18 -7.20
C ASP A 61 2.75 -3.77 -7.13
N PRO A 62 3.35 -2.78 -7.83
CA PRO A 62 2.87 -1.39 -7.82
C PRO A 62 1.44 -1.24 -8.36
N ASP A 63 0.99 -2.13 -9.26
CA ASP A 63 -0.38 -2.14 -9.77
C ASP A 63 -1.41 -2.57 -8.69
N ARG A 64 -1.06 -3.56 -7.85
CA ARG A 64 -1.89 -3.94 -6.69
C ARG A 64 -1.99 -2.81 -5.67
N ILE A 65 -0.90 -2.08 -5.44
CA ILE A 65 -0.90 -0.92 -4.55
C ILE A 65 -1.78 0.20 -5.15
N SER A 66 -1.72 0.40 -6.47
CA SER A 66 -2.59 1.33 -7.20
C SER A 66 -4.08 0.98 -7.00
N GLU A 67 -4.44 -0.28 -7.22
CA GLU A 67 -5.81 -0.78 -7.02
C GLU A 67 -6.25 -0.70 -5.56
N TYR A 68 -5.34 -0.93 -4.59
CA TYR A 68 -5.61 -0.71 -3.18
C TYR A 68 -6.04 0.73 -2.89
N PHE A 69 -5.28 1.72 -3.37
CA PHE A 69 -5.64 3.14 -3.15
C PHE A 69 -6.93 3.50 -3.86
N ARG A 70 -7.13 3.02 -5.08
CA ARG A 70 -8.38 3.18 -5.81
C ARG A 70 -9.55 2.63 -4.99
N ALA A 71 -9.46 1.38 -4.53
CA ALA A 71 -10.51 0.77 -3.74
C ALA A 71 -10.74 1.50 -2.40
N ARG A 72 -9.67 2.00 -1.77
CA ARG A 72 -9.79 2.76 -0.52
C ARG A 72 -10.53 4.08 -0.70
N ILE A 73 -10.36 4.74 -1.85
CA ILE A 73 -11.03 6.01 -2.19
C ILE A 73 -12.50 5.76 -2.55
N PHE A 74 -12.79 4.75 -3.38
CA PHE A 74 -14.15 4.54 -3.92
C PHE A 74 -15.04 3.62 -3.07
N TYR A 75 -14.46 2.64 -2.37
CA TYR A 75 -15.18 1.57 -1.67
C TYR A 75 -14.84 1.49 -0.17
N GLY A 76 -13.90 2.33 0.29
CA GLY A 76 -13.49 2.39 1.69
C GLY A 76 -12.41 1.36 2.10
N PRO A 77 -11.93 1.46 3.34
CA PRO A 77 -10.74 0.73 3.81
C PRO A 77 -10.92 -0.79 3.93
N ALA A 78 -12.15 -1.27 4.20
CA ALA A 78 -12.42 -2.70 4.36
C ALA A 78 -12.23 -3.48 3.03
N VAL A 79 -12.74 -2.92 1.94
CA VAL A 79 -12.59 -3.51 0.59
C VAL A 79 -11.12 -3.43 0.15
N ALA A 80 -10.47 -2.29 0.37
CA ALA A 80 -9.06 -2.10 0.04
C ALA A 80 -8.15 -3.12 0.74
N ASN A 81 -8.32 -3.31 2.04
CA ASN A 81 -7.50 -4.25 2.81
C ASN A 81 -7.64 -5.71 2.32
N SER A 82 -8.80 -6.08 1.77
CA SER A 82 -9.00 -7.41 1.19
C SER A 82 -8.12 -7.66 -0.05
N LEU A 83 -7.80 -6.61 -0.83
CA LEU A 83 -6.93 -6.71 -2.01
C LEU A 83 -5.45 -6.99 -1.65
N LEU A 84 -5.02 -6.54 -0.47
CA LEU A 84 -3.66 -6.79 0.05
C LEU A 84 -3.51 -8.16 0.72
N GLN A 85 -4.62 -8.82 1.03
CA GLN A 85 -4.67 -10.11 1.73
C GLN A 85 -4.60 -11.34 0.82
N SER A 86 -4.57 -11.17 -0.52
CA SER A 86 -4.54 -12.30 -1.46
C SER A 86 -3.20 -13.06 -1.45
N GLY A 87 -3.00 -13.84 -0.38
CA GLY A 87 -2.60 -15.24 -0.43
C GLY A 87 -3.79 -16.06 0.07
N SER A 88 -4.35 -16.92 -0.80
CA SER A 88 -5.52 -17.80 -0.56
C SER A 88 -6.90 -17.19 -0.80
N THR A 89 -7.18 -16.73 -2.02
CA THR A 89 -8.54 -16.88 -2.54
C THR A 89 -8.74 -18.38 -2.82
N LYS A 90 -9.07 -19.17 -1.78
CA LYS A 90 -9.84 -20.40 -2.02
C LYS A 90 -11.19 -19.91 -2.53
N VAL A 91 -11.31 -19.90 -3.85
CA VAL A 91 -12.59 -19.76 -4.53
C VAL A 91 -13.44 -20.90 -4.00
N CYS A 92 -14.44 -20.61 -3.15
CA CYS A 92 -15.49 -21.58 -2.87
C CYS A 92 -16.22 -21.80 -4.21
N GLN A 93 -15.89 -22.91 -4.88
CA GLN A 93 -16.74 -23.43 -5.93
C GLN A 93 -18.06 -23.87 -5.28
N PRO A 94 -19.23 -23.51 -5.85
CA PRO A 94 -20.50 -24.03 -5.38
C PRO A 94 -20.53 -25.56 -5.53
N ALA A 95 -21.15 -26.21 -4.54
CA ALA A 95 -21.31 -27.66 -4.43
C ALA A 95 -22.18 -28.25 -5.54
#